data_AF-A0A016UHQ6-F1
#
_entry.id   AF-A0A016UHQ6-F1
#
_cell.length_a   1.000
_cell.length_b   1.000
_cell.length_c   1.000
_cell.angle_alpha   90.00
_cell.angle_beta   90.00
_cell.angle_gamma   90.00
#
_symmetry.space_group_name_H-M   'P 1'
#
loop_
_entity.id
_entity.type
_entity.pdbx_description
1 polymer ?
#
loop_
_entity_poly.entity_id
_entity_poly.type
_entity_poly.pdbx_seq_one_letter_code
_entity_poly.pdbx_strand_id
1 'polypeptide(L)'
;MLIHSAAVGAVLIYPAAVGAYWDCNIEYNAYLLNCGDPSAKVPTDYGDISASINLGGKCEDPYDQTLPILQNWWNQVKLEELSTPDINPATQNNFGMMANGPTTGFACTYNKKCSGKLLCLYNTQPSKNQNANELYTAANPPNTPICACPGCTSYLCPSSPYEPSKITYPQTSCATKDDPEDGITSFMQTMAQDMVNYYRRLVGSGWAPDRSGYALPAKKMTAKYDCTIGDLTKDLADACTAPNTASPGYSVSYYEERDLTKTPMEVLSTAIKKWAEQSKLVDLGETVTFSGDVEAKAPDFAKVRCFCCNA
;
A
#
# COMPACT_ATOMS: atom_id res chain seq x y z
N MET A 1 25.02 16.21 12.01
CA MET A 1 24.92 15.45 10.75
C MET A 1 23.60 14.71 10.78
N LEU A 2 22.54 15.35 10.29
CA LEU A 2 21.15 14.91 10.40
C LEU A 2 20.85 13.84 9.33
N ILE A 3 20.72 12.59 9.75
CA ILE A 3 20.08 11.55 8.93
C ILE A 3 18.60 11.61 9.28
N HIS A 4 17.84 12.43 8.54
CA HIS A 4 16.39 12.35 8.54
C HIS A 4 16.01 11.02 7.91
N SER A 5 15.49 10.10 8.72
CA SER A 5 14.74 8.93 8.27
C SER A 5 13.61 9.40 7.37
N ALA A 6 13.69 9.05 6.09
CA ALA A 6 12.65 9.22 5.11
C ALA A 6 11.49 8.29 5.45
N ALA A 7 10.56 8.80 6.25
CA ALA A 7 9.18 8.39 6.27
C ALA A 7 8.35 9.66 6.04
N VAL A 8 7.28 9.52 5.26
CA VAL A 8 6.35 10.59 4.84
C VAL A 8 6.80 11.33 3.58
N GLY A 9 6.07 11.12 2.49
CA GLY A 9 6.10 12.03 1.34
C GLY A 9 5.91 11.42 -0.04
N ALA A 10 5.08 10.38 -0.22
CA ALA A 10 4.45 10.14 -1.52
C ALA A 10 3.06 10.79 -1.50
N VAL A 11 3.05 12.12 -1.47
CA VAL A 11 1.93 12.89 -2.01
C VAL A 11 2.33 13.15 -3.46
N LEU A 12 1.36 13.13 -4.39
CA LEU A 12 1.43 13.44 -5.84
C LEU A 12 1.36 12.17 -6.71
N ILE A 13 0.49 12.03 -7.72
CA ILE A 13 -0.28 12.98 -8.54
C ILE A 13 -1.56 12.26 -8.98
N TYR A 14 -2.71 12.94 -8.98
CA TYR A 14 -3.86 12.55 -9.80
C TYR A 14 -3.63 13.01 -11.25
N PRO A 15 -3.27 12.14 -12.22
CA PRO A 15 -3.65 12.39 -13.59
C PRO A 15 -5.09 11.91 -13.75
N ALA A 16 -5.90 12.70 -14.46
CA ALA A 16 -7.25 12.35 -14.84
C ALA A 16 -7.22 11.10 -15.75
N ALA A 17 -7.27 9.93 -15.12
CA ALA A 17 -7.52 8.65 -15.75
C ALA A 17 -8.77 8.07 -15.09
N VAL A 18 -9.74 7.81 -15.95
CA VAL A 18 -10.99 7.07 -15.73
C VAL A 18 -11.11 6.38 -14.36
N GLY A 19 -11.91 6.94 -13.43
CA GLY A 19 -12.42 6.27 -12.21
C GLY A 19 -11.45 5.49 -11.29
N ALA A 20 -10.13 5.58 -11.51
CA ALA A 20 -9.19 4.62 -10.95
C ALA A 20 -8.57 5.09 -9.63
N TYR A 21 -8.40 4.15 -8.70
CA TYR A 21 -7.85 4.39 -7.37
C TYR A 21 -6.37 4.03 -7.31
N TRP A 22 -5.60 4.77 -6.51
CA TRP A 22 -4.22 4.41 -6.20
C TRP A 22 -4.19 3.17 -5.32
N ASP A 23 -3.50 2.12 -5.75
CA ASP A 23 -3.46 0.84 -5.06
C ASP A 23 -2.05 0.46 -4.63
N CYS A 24 -1.80 0.43 -3.32
CA CYS A 24 -0.47 0.13 -2.78
C CYS A 24 -0.01 -1.31 -3.07
N ASN A 25 -0.92 -2.29 -3.22
CA ASN A 25 -0.55 -3.66 -3.59
C ASN A 25 -0.05 -3.69 -5.05
N ILE A 26 -0.71 -2.94 -5.94
CA ILE A 26 -0.26 -2.74 -7.32
C ILE A 26 1.07 -1.96 -7.34
N GLU A 27 1.22 -0.93 -6.51
CA GLU A 27 2.44 -0.13 -6.39
C GLU A 27 3.62 -1.00 -5.96
N TYR A 28 3.41 -1.88 -4.98
CA TYR A 28 4.44 -2.78 -4.48
C TYR A 28 4.88 -3.78 -5.55
N ASN A 29 3.93 -4.36 -6.31
CA ASN A 29 4.27 -5.20 -7.46
C ASN A 29 5.05 -4.44 -8.52
N ALA A 30 4.63 -3.20 -8.83
CA ALA A 30 5.36 -2.34 -9.73
C ALA A 30 6.78 -2.12 -9.20
N TYR A 31 6.96 -1.89 -7.90
CA TYR A 31 8.28 -1.62 -7.31
C TYR A 31 9.20 -2.82 -7.50
N LEU A 32 8.71 -4.03 -7.21
CA LEU A 32 9.48 -5.27 -7.36
C LEU A 32 9.84 -5.53 -8.81
N LEU A 33 8.89 -5.37 -9.74
CA LEU A 33 9.14 -5.47 -11.18
C LEU A 33 10.16 -4.45 -11.65
N ASN A 34 10.04 -3.21 -11.20
CA ASN A 34 10.94 -2.13 -11.58
C ASN A 34 12.37 -2.42 -11.09
N CYS A 35 12.53 -3.03 -9.91
CA CYS A 35 13.82 -3.47 -9.38
C CYS A 35 14.31 -4.83 -9.90
N GLY A 36 13.57 -5.50 -10.79
CA GLY A 36 13.96 -6.79 -11.35
C GLY A 36 13.94 -7.94 -10.34
N ASP A 37 13.05 -7.90 -9.35
CA ASP A 37 12.87 -9.00 -8.40
C ASP A 37 12.42 -10.27 -9.16
N PRO A 38 13.10 -11.42 -9.01
CA PRO A 38 12.80 -12.63 -9.76
C PRO A 38 11.47 -13.29 -9.38
N SER A 39 10.89 -12.93 -8.23
CA SER A 39 9.59 -13.45 -7.79
C SER A 39 8.40 -12.66 -8.37
N ALA A 40 8.65 -11.45 -8.87
CA ALA A 40 7.61 -10.56 -9.38
C ALA A 40 7.32 -10.82 -10.85
N LYS A 41 6.03 -10.77 -11.20
CA LYS A 41 5.54 -10.84 -12.58
C LYS A 41 4.35 -9.88 -12.74
N VAL A 42 4.11 -9.40 -13.96
CA VAL A 42 2.86 -8.70 -14.26
C VAL A 42 1.74 -9.74 -14.18
N PRO A 43 0.69 -9.54 -13.35
CA PRO A 43 -0.45 -10.45 -13.32
C PRO A 43 -1.10 -10.57 -14.71
N THR A 44 -1.69 -11.72 -15.03
CA THR A 44 -2.18 -12.04 -16.40
C THR A 44 -3.11 -10.96 -16.97
N ASP A 45 -4.02 -10.44 -16.14
CA ASP A 45 -5.02 -9.47 -16.59
C ASP A 45 -4.53 -8.02 -16.52
N TYR A 46 -3.35 -7.79 -15.96
CA TYR A 46 -2.84 -6.45 -15.69
C TYR A 46 -2.15 -5.87 -16.92
N GLY A 47 -2.19 -4.55 -17.03
CA GLY A 47 -1.43 -3.77 -18.00
C GLY A 47 -0.22 -3.10 -17.35
N ASP A 48 0.84 -2.91 -18.13
CA ASP A 48 2.01 -2.14 -17.73
C ASP A 48 2.42 -1.14 -18.81
N ILE A 49 2.90 0.03 -18.36
CA ILE A 49 3.57 1.01 -19.20
C ILE A 49 4.79 1.53 -18.47
N SER A 50 5.88 1.77 -19.21
CA SER A 50 7.10 2.30 -18.62
C SER A 50 7.84 3.25 -19.55
N ALA A 51 8.64 4.11 -18.95
CA ALA A 51 9.55 5.01 -19.63
C ALA A 51 10.77 5.27 -18.76
N SER A 52 11.88 5.59 -19.41
CA SER A 52 13.06 6.07 -18.72
C SER A 52 12.75 7.40 -18.03
N ILE A 53 13.20 7.54 -16.78
CA ILE A 53 13.08 8.75 -15.99
C ILE A 53 14.43 9.09 -15.36
N ASN A 54 14.77 10.38 -15.35
CA ASN A 54 15.97 10.87 -14.68
C ASN A 54 15.58 11.66 -13.43
N LEU A 55 15.59 10.98 -12.27
CA LEU A 55 15.19 11.54 -10.99
C LEU A 55 16.19 12.55 -10.39
N GLY A 56 17.26 12.92 -11.13
CA GLY A 56 18.27 13.84 -10.63
C GLY A 56 19.01 13.32 -9.39
N GLY A 57 19.79 14.18 -8.72
CA GLY A 57 20.64 13.81 -7.59
C GLY A 57 20.05 14.05 -6.20
N LYS A 58 18.91 14.71 -6.09
CA LYS A 58 18.32 15.14 -4.82
C LYS A 58 17.05 14.37 -4.51
N CYS A 59 16.74 14.19 -3.23
CA CYS A 59 15.46 13.67 -2.75
C CYS A 59 14.40 14.77 -2.85
N GLU A 60 14.16 15.26 -4.06
CA GLU A 60 13.11 16.23 -4.37
C GLU A 60 11.89 15.48 -4.94
N ASP A 61 10.74 16.12 -4.83
CA ASP A 61 9.49 15.68 -5.46
C ASP A 61 9.72 15.48 -6.97
N PRO A 62 9.42 14.29 -7.53
CA PRO A 62 9.71 13.99 -8.92
C PRO A 62 8.60 14.46 -9.89
N TYR A 63 7.73 15.37 -9.46
CA TYR A 63 6.67 15.95 -10.28
C TYR A 63 7.17 16.43 -11.64
N ASP A 64 8.24 17.24 -11.65
CA ASP A 64 8.78 17.83 -12.88
C ASP A 64 9.36 16.79 -13.85
N GLN A 65 9.76 15.62 -13.34
CA GLN A 65 10.31 14.52 -14.14
C GLN A 65 9.22 13.55 -14.61
N THR A 66 8.18 13.35 -13.81
CA THR A 66 7.09 12.41 -14.10
C THR A 66 6.03 13.03 -15.02
N LEU A 67 5.66 14.30 -14.81
CA LEU A 67 4.59 14.96 -15.58
C LEU A 67 4.83 14.94 -17.09
N PRO A 68 6.03 15.27 -17.62
CA PRO A 68 6.27 15.23 -19.06
C PRO A 68 6.12 13.83 -19.65
N ILE A 69 6.48 12.79 -18.89
CA ILE A 69 6.32 11.39 -19.30
C ILE A 69 4.84 11.04 -19.41
N LEU A 70 4.05 11.35 -18.39
CA LEU A 70 2.60 11.11 -18.37
C LEU A 70 1.90 11.87 -19.50
N GLN A 71 2.27 13.12 -19.73
CA GLN A 71 1.76 13.93 -20.84
C GLN A 71 2.13 13.33 -22.20
N ASN A 72 3.36 12.81 -22.36
CA ASN A 72 3.77 12.16 -23.60
C ASN A 72 2.99 10.88 -23.86
N TRP A 73 2.76 10.05 -22.85
CA TRP A 73 1.90 8.86 -22.96
C TRP A 73 0.47 9.24 -23.36
N TRP A 74 -0.12 10.23 -22.69
CA TRP A 74 -1.46 10.71 -23.00
C TRP A 74 -1.56 11.30 -24.41
N ASN A 75 -0.54 12.04 -24.84
CA ASN A 75 -0.51 12.68 -26.15
C ASN A 75 -0.43 11.69 -27.32
N GLN A 76 -0.20 10.39 -27.09
CA GLN A 76 -0.33 9.38 -28.15
C GLN A 76 -1.73 9.37 -28.78
N VAL A 77 -2.76 9.82 -28.05
CA VAL A 77 -4.12 10.03 -28.58
C VAL A 77 -4.14 10.87 -29.87
N LYS A 78 -3.16 11.76 -30.08
CA LYS A 78 -3.10 12.66 -31.24
C LYS A 78 -2.46 12.03 -32.48
N LEU A 79 -1.90 10.83 -32.35
CA LEU A 79 -1.18 10.18 -33.45
C LEU A 79 -2.13 9.59 -34.51
N GLU A 80 -3.33 9.17 -34.10
CA GLU A 80 -4.35 8.56 -34.96
C GLU A 80 -5.76 8.96 -34.48
N GLU A 81 -6.73 9.02 -35.39
CA GLU A 81 -8.11 9.39 -35.06
C GLU A 81 -8.82 8.29 -34.27
N LEU A 82 -9.52 8.67 -33.20
CA LEU A 82 -10.38 7.78 -32.40
C LEU A 82 -11.85 7.97 -32.77
N SER A 83 -12.19 7.71 -34.04
CA SER A 83 -13.58 7.79 -34.52
C SER A 83 -14.47 6.69 -33.91
N THR A 84 -13.87 5.55 -33.58
CA THR A 84 -14.33 4.58 -32.59
C THR A 84 -13.36 4.63 -31.39
N PRO A 85 -13.78 4.24 -30.17
CA PRO A 85 -12.89 4.21 -29.01
C PRO A 85 -11.86 3.07 -29.06
N ASP A 86 -11.38 2.72 -30.25
CA ASP A 86 -10.37 1.68 -30.51
C ASP A 86 -9.00 2.34 -30.70
N ILE A 87 -7.96 1.85 -30.02
CA ILE A 87 -6.60 2.37 -30.19
C ILE A 87 -5.86 1.68 -31.33
N ASN A 88 -4.83 2.30 -31.90
CA ASN A 88 -3.78 1.51 -32.56
C ASN A 88 -2.75 1.03 -31.53
N PRO A 89 -2.64 -0.28 -31.21
CA PRO A 89 -1.70 -0.76 -30.20
C PRO A 89 -0.22 -0.51 -30.57
N ALA A 90 0.11 -0.23 -31.83
CA ALA A 90 1.47 0.05 -32.25
C ALA A 90 1.93 1.47 -31.87
N THR A 91 1.01 2.44 -31.82
CA THR A 91 1.33 3.87 -31.67
C THR A 91 0.69 4.49 -30.42
N GLN A 92 -0.41 3.91 -29.94
CA GLN A 92 -1.26 4.46 -28.88
C GLN A 92 -1.36 3.55 -27.64
N ASN A 93 -0.48 2.56 -27.48
CA ASN A 93 -0.54 1.60 -26.37
C ASN A 93 -0.55 2.27 -24.99
N ASN A 94 0.29 3.30 -24.77
CA ASN A 94 0.36 3.93 -23.45
C ASN A 94 -0.88 4.76 -23.16
N PHE A 95 -1.38 5.49 -24.16
CA PHE A 95 -2.67 6.16 -24.05
C PHE A 95 -3.79 5.16 -23.77
N GLY A 96 -3.85 4.05 -24.51
CA GLY A 96 -4.87 3.03 -24.32
C GLY A 96 -4.87 2.43 -22.92
N MET A 97 -3.70 2.15 -22.35
CA MET A 97 -3.59 1.69 -20.96
C MET A 97 -4.14 2.72 -19.97
N MET A 98 -3.83 4.02 -20.15
CA MET A 98 -4.31 5.10 -19.28
C MET A 98 -5.82 5.37 -19.43
N ALA A 99 -6.38 5.17 -20.62
CA ALA A 99 -7.76 5.49 -20.96
C ALA A 99 -8.72 4.29 -20.93
N ASN A 100 -8.23 3.10 -20.54
CA ASN A 100 -9.01 1.86 -20.50
C ASN A 100 -10.14 1.96 -19.47
N GLY A 101 -11.39 1.99 -19.94
CA GLY A 101 -12.61 2.10 -19.15
C GLY A 101 -12.79 1.04 -18.06
N PRO A 102 -12.46 -0.24 -18.32
CA PRO A 102 -12.51 -1.30 -17.32
C PRO A 102 -11.50 -1.19 -16.16
N THR A 103 -10.52 -0.27 -16.24
CA THR A 103 -9.54 -0.07 -15.17
C THR A 103 -10.19 0.56 -13.95
N THR A 104 -9.99 -0.06 -12.78
CA THR A 104 -10.48 0.48 -11.50
C THR A 104 -9.37 0.75 -10.49
N GLY A 105 -8.18 0.16 -10.68
CA GLY A 105 -7.02 0.32 -9.80
C GLY A 105 -5.74 0.43 -10.60
N PHE A 106 -4.87 1.34 -10.19
CA PHE A 106 -3.55 1.52 -10.78
C PHE A 106 -2.56 2.04 -9.76
N ALA A 107 -1.28 1.90 -10.06
CA ALA A 107 -0.23 2.61 -9.32
C ALA A 107 1.03 2.73 -10.16
N CYS A 108 1.84 3.72 -9.82
CA CYS A 108 3.13 3.96 -10.45
C CYS A 108 4.25 3.96 -9.43
N THR A 109 5.44 3.60 -9.86
CA THR A 109 6.64 3.64 -9.03
C THR A 109 7.86 4.05 -9.83
N TYR A 110 8.83 4.59 -9.13
CA TYR A 110 10.15 4.92 -9.63
C TYR A 110 11.14 4.66 -8.50
N ASN A 111 12.33 4.17 -8.83
CA ASN A 111 13.34 3.93 -7.80
C ASN A 111 14.76 4.01 -8.36
N LYS A 112 15.41 5.16 -8.14
CA LYS A 112 16.79 5.41 -8.59
C LYS A 112 17.81 4.37 -8.10
N LYS A 113 17.57 3.68 -6.97
CA LYS A 113 18.52 2.70 -6.42
C LYS A 113 18.62 1.43 -7.27
N CYS A 114 17.54 1.04 -7.92
CA CYS A 114 17.46 -0.23 -8.65
C CYS A 114 17.09 -0.04 -10.13
N SER A 115 16.48 1.10 -10.50
CA SER A 115 15.95 1.35 -11.84
C SER A 115 15.98 2.82 -12.25
N GLY A 116 16.17 3.05 -13.55
CA GLY A 116 16.02 4.36 -14.19
C GLY A 116 14.66 4.55 -14.84
N LYS A 117 13.61 3.83 -14.41
CA LYS A 117 12.29 3.85 -15.06
C LYS A 117 11.18 4.30 -14.11
N LEU A 118 10.23 5.04 -14.69
CA LEU A 118 8.86 5.15 -14.17
C LEU A 118 8.09 3.97 -14.75
N LEU A 119 7.52 3.15 -13.87
CA LEU A 119 6.69 2.00 -14.23
C LEU A 119 5.31 2.20 -13.61
N CYS A 120 4.25 2.09 -14.41
CA CYS A 120 2.88 2.07 -13.94
C CYS A 120 2.23 0.73 -14.28
N LEU A 121 1.46 0.19 -13.34
CA LEU A 121 0.63 -0.99 -13.51
C LEU A 121 -0.84 -0.61 -13.37
N TYR A 122 -1.67 -1.31 -14.14
CA TYR A 122 -3.12 -1.17 -14.16
C TYR A 122 -3.75 -2.55 -13.95
N ASN A 123 -4.82 -2.62 -13.17
CA ASN A 123 -5.45 -3.90 -12.83
C ASN A 123 -6.22 -4.56 -13.98
N THR A 124 -6.33 -3.87 -15.12
CA THR A 124 -6.79 -4.42 -16.39
C THR A 124 -5.93 -3.86 -17.53
N GLN A 125 -5.91 -4.55 -18.67
CA GLN A 125 -5.28 -4.06 -19.90
C GLN A 125 -6.30 -4.04 -21.05
N PRO A 126 -6.17 -3.09 -22.01
CA PRO A 126 -6.88 -3.17 -23.28
C PRO A 126 -6.53 -4.46 -24.02
N SER A 127 -7.48 -4.97 -24.79
CA SER A 127 -7.20 -6.05 -25.74
C SER A 127 -6.18 -5.57 -26.78
N LYS A 128 -5.21 -6.44 -27.10
CA LYS A 128 -4.25 -6.18 -28.19
C LYS A 128 -4.76 -6.60 -29.56
N ASN A 129 -5.94 -7.22 -29.62
CA ASN A 129 -6.60 -7.56 -30.88
C ASN A 129 -7.27 -6.30 -31.43
N GLN A 130 -6.82 -5.83 -32.60
CA GLN A 130 -7.35 -4.64 -33.29
C GLN A 130 -8.85 -4.70 -33.62
N ASN A 131 -9.48 -5.87 -33.53
CA ASN A 131 -10.93 -6.03 -33.74
C ASN A 131 -11.72 -6.10 -32.42
N ALA A 132 -11.08 -5.93 -31.27
CA ALA A 132 -11.69 -6.09 -29.94
C ALA A 132 -11.02 -5.21 -28.86
N ASN A 133 -10.40 -4.11 -29.26
CA ASN A 133 -9.58 -3.20 -28.45
C ASN A 133 -10.31 -1.91 -28.07
N GLU A 134 -11.63 -2.01 -27.93
CA GLU A 134 -12.47 -0.94 -27.43
C GLU A 134 -11.99 -0.54 -26.03
N LEU A 135 -11.56 0.72 -25.87
CA LEU A 135 -11.10 1.24 -24.58
C LEU A 135 -12.26 1.42 -23.61
N TYR A 136 -13.38 1.94 -24.10
CA TYR A 136 -14.55 2.25 -23.31
C TYR A 136 -15.78 2.28 -24.20
N THR A 137 -16.95 2.00 -23.61
CA THR A 137 -18.21 2.10 -24.32
C THR A 137 -18.57 3.56 -24.60
N ALA A 138 -18.69 3.92 -25.89
CA ALA A 138 -19.08 5.26 -26.28
C ALA A 138 -20.55 5.57 -25.92
N ALA A 139 -20.80 6.78 -25.44
CA ALA A 139 -22.16 7.29 -25.27
C ALA A 139 -22.77 7.62 -26.64
N ASN A 140 -23.61 6.73 -27.15
CA ASN A 140 -24.26 6.87 -28.46
C ASN A 140 -25.76 6.51 -28.33
N PRO A 141 -26.73 7.31 -28.81
CA PRO A 141 -26.62 8.63 -29.48
C PRO A 141 -26.09 9.75 -28.56
N PRO A 142 -25.78 10.95 -29.10
CA PRO A 142 -25.21 12.09 -28.36
C PRO A 142 -25.99 12.56 -27.12
N ASN A 143 -27.24 12.12 -26.97
CA ASN A 143 -28.14 12.45 -25.85
C ASN A 143 -28.15 11.38 -24.74
N THR A 144 -27.32 10.34 -24.84
CA THR A 144 -27.19 9.34 -23.79
C THR A 144 -26.52 10.00 -22.57
N PRO A 145 -27.03 9.80 -21.34
CA PRO A 145 -26.39 10.32 -20.14
C PRO A 145 -24.93 9.89 -20.07
N ILE A 146 -24.03 10.86 -20.12
CA ILE A 146 -22.60 10.63 -19.88
C ILE A 146 -22.49 10.25 -18.40
N CYS A 147 -21.91 9.08 -18.12
CA CYS A 147 -21.69 8.55 -16.77
C CYS A 147 -22.96 8.01 -16.06
N ALA A 148 -23.41 6.82 -16.47
CA ALA A 148 -24.60 6.15 -15.94
C ALA A 148 -24.29 5.31 -14.68
N CYS A 149 -23.83 5.93 -13.60
CA CYS A 149 -23.45 5.25 -12.36
C CYS A 149 -23.70 6.12 -11.11
N PRO A 150 -23.95 5.52 -9.93
CA PRO A 150 -24.06 6.26 -8.68
C PRO A 150 -22.76 6.99 -8.33
N GLY A 151 -22.88 8.23 -7.85
CA GLY A 151 -21.71 9.00 -7.38
C GLY A 151 -20.80 9.52 -8.49
N CYS A 152 -21.27 9.50 -9.76
CA CYS A 152 -20.49 10.05 -10.87
C CYS A 152 -19.99 11.46 -10.57
N THR A 153 -18.68 11.66 -10.69
CA THR A 153 -18.04 12.96 -10.47
C THR A 153 -17.16 13.28 -11.66
N SER A 154 -17.35 14.45 -12.27
CA SER A 154 -16.56 14.90 -13.41
C SER A 154 -16.48 13.87 -14.56
N TYR A 155 -17.61 13.25 -14.87
CA TYR A 155 -17.75 12.21 -15.92
C TYR A 155 -17.03 10.89 -15.62
N LEU A 156 -16.64 10.65 -14.36
CA LEU A 156 -16.01 9.41 -13.90
C LEU A 156 -16.91 8.64 -12.94
N CYS A 157 -17.02 7.33 -13.17
CA CYS A 157 -17.70 6.41 -12.27
C CYS A 157 -16.76 5.97 -11.15
N PRO A 158 -17.06 6.26 -9.88
CA PRO A 158 -16.28 5.73 -8.78
C PRO A 158 -16.56 4.23 -8.60
N SER A 159 -15.50 3.48 -8.29
CA SER A 159 -15.64 2.16 -7.68
C SER A 159 -15.86 2.38 -6.17
N SER A 160 -17.09 2.25 -5.70
CA SER A 160 -17.44 2.51 -4.29
C SER A 160 -18.19 1.34 -3.66
N PRO A 161 -17.64 0.69 -2.62
CA PRO A 161 -16.26 0.84 -2.14
C PRO A 161 -15.27 0.35 -3.20
N TYR A 162 -14.08 0.97 -3.24
CA TYR A 162 -12.98 0.44 -4.03
C TYR A 162 -12.39 -0.76 -3.30
N GLU A 163 -12.21 -1.87 -4.00
CA GLU A 163 -11.55 -3.06 -3.48
C GLU A 163 -10.11 -3.09 -4.01
N PRO A 164 -9.09 -2.88 -3.15
CA PRO A 164 -7.70 -3.03 -3.55
C PRO A 164 -7.41 -4.44 -4.08
N SER A 165 -6.46 -4.53 -5.01
CA SER A 165 -5.92 -5.77 -5.50
C SER A 165 -5.44 -6.65 -4.36
N LYS A 166 -5.81 -7.93 -4.39
CA LYS A 166 -5.29 -8.95 -3.47
C LYS A 166 -4.03 -9.63 -4.00
N ILE A 167 -3.62 -9.31 -5.23
CA ILE A 167 -2.46 -9.92 -5.88
C ILE A 167 -1.22 -9.13 -5.47
N THR A 168 -0.35 -9.73 -4.65
CA THR A 168 0.98 -9.19 -4.35
C THR A 168 2.07 -10.22 -4.61
N TYR A 169 3.25 -9.77 -5.00
CA TYR A 169 4.45 -10.59 -5.09
C TYR A 169 5.45 -10.24 -3.98
N PRO A 170 6.23 -11.22 -3.48
CA PRO A 170 5.89 -12.63 -3.56
C PRO A 170 4.48 -12.87 -2.97
N GLN A 171 3.87 -14.00 -3.31
CA GLN A 171 2.63 -14.38 -2.63
C GLN A 171 2.92 -14.49 -1.12
N THR A 172 1.92 -14.25 -0.29
CA THR A 172 2.04 -14.37 1.18
C THR A 172 2.78 -15.67 1.51
N SER A 173 3.76 -15.58 2.41
CA SER A 173 4.50 -16.76 2.87
C SER A 173 3.58 -17.75 3.59
N CYS A 174 2.42 -17.27 4.06
CA CYS A 174 1.44 -18.06 4.80
C CYS A 174 0.43 -18.78 3.88
N ALA A 175 0.61 -18.73 2.55
CA ALA A 175 -0.24 -19.43 1.57
C ALA A 175 0.35 -20.76 1.07
N THR A 176 1.44 -21.26 1.67
CA THR A 176 1.93 -22.60 1.33
C THR A 176 1.06 -23.66 2.01
N LYS A 177 0.98 -24.87 1.44
CA LYS A 177 0.16 -25.98 1.96
C LYS A 177 0.45 -26.34 3.43
N ASP A 178 1.62 -25.95 3.94
CA ASP A 178 2.10 -26.25 5.28
C ASP A 178 1.95 -25.06 6.26
N ASP A 179 1.57 -23.87 5.78
CA ASP A 179 1.36 -22.67 6.59
C ASP A 179 -0.14 -22.28 6.61
N PRO A 180 -0.69 -21.83 7.74
CA PRO A 180 -2.09 -21.41 7.80
C PRO A 180 -2.31 -20.00 7.21
N GLU A 181 -3.42 -19.77 6.52
CA GLU A 181 -3.70 -18.53 5.79
C GLU A 181 -4.12 -17.39 6.72
N ASP A 182 -3.34 -16.30 6.77
CA ASP A 182 -3.55 -15.17 7.68
C ASP A 182 -4.45 -14.06 7.12
N GLY A 183 -5.00 -14.24 5.92
CA GLY A 183 -6.01 -13.35 5.34
C GLY A 183 -5.51 -11.96 4.93
N ILE A 184 -4.20 -11.72 4.91
CA ILE A 184 -3.59 -10.46 4.48
C ILE A 184 -2.56 -10.67 3.35
N THR A 185 -2.26 -9.61 2.61
CA THR A 185 -1.29 -9.70 1.50
C THR A 185 0.16 -9.70 1.99
N SER A 186 1.12 -10.14 1.16
CA SER A 186 2.55 -10.11 1.52
C SER A 186 3.05 -8.68 1.78
N PHE A 187 2.49 -7.69 1.07
CA PHE A 187 2.76 -6.29 1.36
C PHE A 187 2.31 -5.89 2.77
N MET A 188 1.09 -6.29 3.19
CA MET A 188 0.59 -6.01 4.53
C MET A 188 1.42 -6.71 5.62
N GLN A 189 1.89 -7.95 5.40
CA GLN A 189 2.81 -8.64 6.31
C GLN A 189 4.13 -7.87 6.48
N THR A 190 4.70 -7.44 5.35
CA THR A 190 5.95 -6.66 5.32
C THR A 190 5.75 -5.33 6.04
N MET A 191 4.65 -4.63 5.75
CA MET A 191 4.26 -3.39 6.39
C MET A 191 4.12 -3.54 7.90
N ALA A 192 3.40 -4.57 8.37
CA ALA A 192 3.24 -4.85 9.79
C ALA A 192 4.60 -5.07 10.47
N GLN A 193 5.44 -5.93 9.90
CA GLN A 193 6.77 -6.22 10.43
C GLN A 193 7.67 -4.98 10.46
N ASP A 194 7.71 -4.21 9.37
CA ASP A 194 8.59 -3.05 9.24
C ASP A 194 8.15 -1.90 10.13
N MET A 195 6.86 -1.64 10.26
CA MET A 195 6.34 -0.61 11.16
C MET A 195 6.59 -0.97 12.62
N VAL A 196 6.31 -2.21 13.03
CA VAL A 196 6.62 -2.68 14.39
C VAL A 196 8.11 -2.58 14.66
N ASN A 197 8.96 -3.05 13.73
CA ASN A 197 10.42 -2.95 13.89
C ASN A 197 10.94 -1.51 13.84
N TYR A 198 10.30 -0.59 13.12
CA TYR A 198 10.63 0.83 13.16
C TYR A 198 10.47 1.39 14.57
N TYR A 199 9.30 1.19 15.21
CA TYR A 199 9.09 1.67 16.57
C TYR A 199 9.98 0.95 17.60
N ARG A 200 10.24 -0.36 17.41
CA ARG A 200 11.22 -1.10 18.23
C ARG A 200 12.64 -0.56 18.08
N ARG A 201 13.05 -0.11 16.88
CA ARG A 201 14.36 0.54 16.67
C ARG A 201 14.42 1.89 17.39
N LEU A 202 13.33 2.67 17.38
CA LEU A 202 13.26 3.90 18.16
C LEU A 202 13.45 3.62 19.66
N VAL A 203 12.75 2.62 20.21
CA VAL A 203 12.93 2.23 21.62
C VAL A 203 14.34 1.72 21.87
N GLY A 204 14.82 0.79 21.04
CA GLY A 204 16.13 0.16 21.21
C GLY A 204 17.30 1.14 21.14
N SER A 205 17.17 2.20 20.35
CA SER A 205 18.17 3.26 20.23
C SER A 205 18.02 4.40 21.25
N GLY A 206 16.96 4.39 22.06
CA GLY A 206 16.65 5.45 23.00
C GLY A 206 16.10 6.73 22.36
N TRP A 207 15.50 6.63 21.17
CA TRP A 207 14.86 7.73 20.45
C TRP A 207 13.32 7.68 20.49
N ALA A 208 12.74 6.66 21.11
CA ALA A 208 11.30 6.63 21.34
C ALA A 208 10.93 7.69 22.39
N PRO A 209 10.05 8.65 22.07
CA PRO A 209 9.63 9.65 23.04
C PRO A 209 8.80 9.00 24.14
N ASP A 210 8.99 9.48 25.37
CA ASP A 210 8.11 9.19 26.50
C ASP A 210 7.66 10.50 27.16
N ARG A 211 6.96 10.43 28.29
CA ARG A 211 6.47 11.63 28.98
C ARG A 211 7.60 12.53 29.51
N SER A 212 8.77 11.97 29.79
CA SER A 212 9.91 12.64 30.45
C SER A 212 11.07 12.94 29.50
N GLY A 213 10.92 12.63 28.22
CA GLY A 213 11.91 12.85 27.17
C GLY A 213 11.95 11.66 26.23
N TYR A 214 12.90 10.76 26.47
CA TYR A 214 13.12 9.58 25.64
C TYR A 214 13.34 8.33 26.48
N ALA A 215 12.86 7.20 25.96
CA ALA A 215 13.05 5.88 26.56
C ALA A 215 14.53 5.50 26.66
N LEU A 216 14.89 4.68 27.66
CA LEU A 216 16.23 4.11 27.75
C LEU A 216 16.52 3.14 26.58
N PRO A 217 17.75 3.13 26.05
CA PRO A 217 18.14 2.22 24.98
C PRO A 217 18.12 0.76 25.45
N ALA A 218 17.71 -0.14 24.56
CA ALA A 218 17.59 -1.58 24.86
C ALA A 218 18.84 -2.34 24.43
N LYS A 219 19.26 -3.34 25.21
CA LYS A 219 20.37 -4.24 24.84
C LYS A 219 20.03 -5.18 23.68
N LYS A 220 18.75 -5.51 23.47
CA LYS A 220 18.28 -6.42 22.43
C LYS A 220 16.80 -6.16 22.09
N MET A 221 16.49 -6.03 20.80
CA MET A 221 15.13 -5.91 20.27
C MET A 221 15.03 -6.77 18.99
N THR A 222 14.15 -7.78 18.97
CA THR A 222 13.93 -8.63 17.78
C THR A 222 12.46 -8.94 17.61
N ALA A 223 11.93 -8.79 16.40
CA ALA A 223 10.60 -9.26 16.02
C ALA A 223 10.60 -9.67 14.55
N LYS A 224 9.86 -10.74 14.24
CA LYS A 224 9.61 -11.23 12.89
C LYS A 224 8.13 -11.55 12.76
N TYR A 225 7.62 -11.44 11.54
CA TYR A 225 6.29 -11.92 11.20
C TYR A 225 6.23 -13.45 11.34
N ASP A 226 5.11 -13.96 11.85
CA ASP A 226 4.90 -15.39 12.10
C ASP A 226 3.51 -15.78 11.58
N CYS A 227 3.46 -16.74 10.66
CA CYS A 227 2.22 -17.16 10.01
C CYS A 227 1.24 -17.84 10.97
N THR A 228 1.75 -18.57 11.98
CA THR A 228 0.88 -19.19 12.99
C THR A 228 0.20 -18.13 13.85
N ILE A 229 0.91 -17.06 14.20
CA ILE A 229 0.31 -15.92 14.91
C ILE A 229 -0.66 -15.16 13.99
N GLY A 230 -0.33 -15.01 12.71
CA GLY A 230 -1.20 -14.38 11.71
C GLY A 230 -2.57 -15.06 11.60
N ASP A 231 -2.58 -16.38 11.48
CA ASP A 231 -3.80 -17.21 11.42
C ASP A 231 -4.65 -17.11 12.68
N LEU A 232 -4.04 -17.24 13.87
CA LEU A 232 -4.75 -17.02 15.14
C LEU A 232 -5.32 -15.59 15.23
N THR A 233 -4.62 -14.60 14.66
CA THR A 233 -5.10 -13.22 14.61
C THR A 233 -6.27 -13.07 13.65
N LYS A 234 -6.24 -13.78 12.51
CA LYS A 234 -7.35 -13.85 11.55
C LYS A 234 -8.59 -14.43 12.21
N ASP A 235 -8.48 -15.58 12.88
CA ASP A 235 -9.60 -16.22 13.58
C ASP A 235 -10.24 -15.27 14.61
N LEU A 236 -9.41 -14.54 15.36
CA LEU A 236 -9.88 -13.52 16.31
C LEU A 236 -10.59 -12.36 15.61
N ALA A 237 -10.06 -11.87 14.49
CA ALA A 237 -10.66 -10.78 13.73
C ALA A 237 -11.99 -11.20 13.08
N ASP A 238 -12.05 -12.39 12.50
CA ASP A 238 -13.24 -12.94 11.83
C ASP A 238 -14.39 -13.21 12.81
N ALA A 239 -14.08 -13.47 14.09
CA ALA A 239 -15.08 -13.63 15.14
C ALA A 239 -15.94 -12.36 15.36
N CYS A 240 -15.47 -11.19 14.94
CA CYS A 240 -16.18 -9.91 14.97
C CYS A 240 -16.85 -9.60 16.33
N THR A 241 -16.28 -10.06 17.44
CA THR A 241 -16.88 -9.95 18.77
C THR A 241 -15.82 -9.57 19.82
N ALA A 242 -16.09 -8.48 20.56
CA ALA A 242 -15.26 -8.09 21.69
C ALA A 242 -15.72 -8.82 22.98
N PRO A 243 -14.81 -9.13 23.92
CA PRO A 243 -13.39 -8.79 23.92
C PRO A 243 -12.51 -9.77 23.15
N ASN A 244 -11.53 -9.23 22.40
CA ASN A 244 -10.49 -10.03 21.77
C ASN A 244 -9.55 -10.59 22.84
N THR A 245 -9.53 -11.92 23.00
CA THR A 245 -8.68 -12.61 23.98
C THR A 245 -7.59 -13.37 23.25
N ALA A 246 -6.32 -13.11 23.59
CA ALA A 246 -5.20 -13.79 22.96
C ALA A 246 -5.18 -15.29 23.32
N SER A 247 -4.77 -16.13 22.36
CA SER A 247 -4.45 -17.54 22.64
C SER A 247 -3.35 -17.65 23.71
N PRO A 248 -3.33 -18.73 24.53
CA PRO A 248 -2.35 -18.90 25.59
C PRO A 248 -0.91 -18.74 25.09
N GLY A 249 -0.12 -17.93 25.80
CA GLY A 249 1.28 -17.61 25.43
C GLY A 249 1.45 -16.42 24.49
N TYR A 250 0.35 -15.81 24.01
CA TYR A 250 0.37 -14.63 23.15
C TYR A 250 -0.29 -13.41 23.83
N SER A 251 -0.05 -12.24 23.24
CA SER A 251 -0.68 -10.98 23.64
C SER A 251 -1.37 -10.34 22.45
N VAL A 252 -2.51 -9.70 22.67
CA VAL A 252 -3.30 -9.05 21.61
C VAL A 252 -3.37 -7.54 21.84
N SER A 253 -3.11 -6.78 20.78
CA SER A 253 -3.54 -5.38 20.65
C SER A 253 -4.62 -5.35 19.57
N TYR A 254 -5.65 -4.54 19.73
CA TYR A 254 -6.68 -4.39 18.72
C TYR A 254 -7.00 -2.92 18.46
N TYR A 255 -7.51 -2.66 17.26
CA TYR A 255 -7.97 -1.36 16.81
C TYR A 255 -9.17 -1.57 15.90
N GLU A 256 -10.26 -0.89 16.18
CA GLU A 256 -11.46 -0.91 15.35
C GLU A 256 -11.59 0.43 14.62
N GLU A 257 -11.72 0.38 13.30
CA GLU A 257 -12.07 1.52 12.47
C GLU A 257 -13.53 1.41 12.05
N ARG A 258 -14.30 2.49 12.26
CA ARG A 258 -15.72 2.55 11.86
C ARG A 258 -15.91 3.22 10.51
N ASP A 259 -14.91 3.95 10.04
CA ASP A 259 -14.88 4.51 8.70
C ASP A 259 -14.56 3.42 7.67
N LEU A 260 -15.60 2.88 7.06
CA LEU A 260 -15.51 1.83 6.04
C LEU A 260 -14.92 2.31 4.71
N THR A 261 -14.60 3.61 4.58
CA THR A 261 -13.91 4.14 3.41
C THR A 261 -12.39 3.95 3.47
N LYS A 262 -11.85 3.65 4.65
CA LYS A 262 -10.41 3.40 4.82
C LYS A 262 -10.03 2.01 4.32
N THR A 263 -8.89 1.95 3.64
CA THR A 263 -8.30 0.69 3.21
C THR A 263 -7.75 -0.10 4.40
N PRO A 264 -7.68 -1.44 4.31
CA PRO A 264 -7.06 -2.27 5.35
C PRO A 264 -5.63 -1.83 5.72
N MET A 265 -4.87 -1.30 4.76
CA MET A 265 -3.50 -0.80 4.97
C MET A 265 -3.46 0.48 5.80
N GLU A 266 -4.38 1.42 5.56
CA GLU A 266 -4.51 2.64 6.36
C GLU A 266 -4.92 2.31 7.80
N VAL A 267 -5.84 1.36 7.96
CA VAL A 267 -6.27 0.87 9.28
C VAL A 267 -5.09 0.24 10.02
N LEU A 268 -4.33 -0.65 9.38
CA LEU A 268 -3.14 -1.29 9.95
C LEU A 268 -2.07 -0.26 10.35
N SER A 269 -1.75 0.69 9.47
CA SER A 269 -0.79 1.77 9.74
C SER A 269 -1.19 2.60 10.95
N THR A 270 -2.47 2.99 10.97
CA THR A 270 -3.06 3.81 12.04
C THR A 270 -3.02 3.06 13.37
N ALA A 271 -3.37 1.77 13.37
CA ALA A 271 -3.36 0.93 14.55
C ALA A 271 -1.96 0.83 15.16
N ILE A 272 -0.95 0.43 14.37
CA ILE A 272 0.43 0.27 14.86
C ILE A 272 0.99 1.59 15.38
N LYS A 273 0.72 2.70 14.67
CA LYS A 273 1.12 4.03 15.13
C LYS A 273 0.46 4.39 16.47
N LYS A 274 -0.86 4.21 16.61
CA LYS A 274 -1.59 4.50 17.86
C LYS A 274 -1.04 3.69 19.03
N TRP A 275 -0.81 2.39 18.84
CA TRP A 275 -0.23 1.54 19.87
C TRP A 275 1.18 2.00 20.27
N ALA A 276 2.04 2.30 19.30
CA ALA A 276 3.39 2.77 19.58
C ALA A 276 3.43 4.13 20.30
N GLU A 277 2.53 5.06 19.93
CA GLU A 277 2.48 6.40 20.50
C GLU A 277 1.95 6.45 21.94
N GLN A 278 1.42 5.36 22.49
CA GLN A 278 1.08 5.29 23.91
C GLN A 278 2.31 5.50 24.81
N SER A 279 3.54 5.31 24.32
CA SER A 279 4.77 5.64 25.05
C SER A 279 4.79 7.09 25.56
N LYS A 280 4.19 8.02 24.81
CA LYS A 280 4.12 9.44 25.15
C LYS A 280 3.23 9.71 26.37
N LEU A 281 2.43 8.74 26.80
CA LEU A 281 1.48 8.87 27.91
C LEU A 281 2.08 8.48 29.26
N VAL A 282 3.28 7.88 29.27
CA VAL A 282 3.89 7.27 30.44
C VAL A 282 5.34 7.69 30.59
N ASP A 283 5.84 7.68 31.83
CA ASP A 283 7.27 7.77 32.10
C ASP A 283 7.84 6.34 32.10
N LEU A 284 8.77 6.04 31.20
CA LEU A 284 9.32 4.69 31.09
C LEU A 284 10.43 4.43 32.12
N GLY A 285 10.84 5.46 32.88
CA GLY A 285 11.67 5.39 34.08
C GLY A 285 13.07 4.79 33.89
N GLU A 286 13.79 4.66 35.00
CA GLU A 286 15.10 3.97 35.05
C GLU A 286 14.97 2.44 35.01
N THR A 287 13.82 1.91 35.43
CA THR A 287 13.51 0.48 35.50
C THR A 287 12.33 0.17 34.58
N VAL A 288 12.66 -0.10 33.32
CA VAL A 288 11.71 -0.33 32.20
C VAL A 288 10.84 -1.58 32.45
N THR A 289 9.82 -1.46 33.30
CA THR A 289 8.95 -2.56 33.76
C THR A 289 7.51 -2.42 33.22
N PHE A 290 6.78 -3.53 33.11
CA PHE A 290 5.36 -3.52 32.76
C PHE A 290 4.53 -3.51 34.04
N SER A 291 4.28 -2.31 34.57
CA SER A 291 3.48 -2.13 35.78
C SER A 291 2.93 -0.70 35.85
N GLY A 292 1.94 -0.48 36.71
CA GLY A 292 1.42 0.85 37.04
C GLY A 292 0.92 1.61 35.80
N ASP A 293 1.48 2.79 35.56
CA ASP A 293 1.08 3.65 34.45
C ASP A 293 1.31 3.01 33.07
N VAL A 294 2.33 2.15 32.92
CA VAL A 294 2.57 1.43 31.66
C VAL A 294 1.43 0.45 31.37
N GLU A 295 0.99 -0.29 32.39
CA GLU A 295 -0.13 -1.23 32.27
C GLU A 295 -1.47 -0.49 32.05
N ALA A 296 -1.68 0.63 32.76
CA ALA A 296 -2.93 1.36 32.71
C ALA A 296 -3.11 2.26 31.47
N LYS A 297 -2.01 2.83 30.94
CA LYS A 297 -2.07 3.88 29.89
C LYS A 297 -1.29 3.54 28.62
N ALA A 298 -0.36 2.59 28.68
CA ALA A 298 0.43 2.16 27.53
C ALA A 298 0.50 0.64 27.31
N PRO A 299 -0.64 -0.09 27.46
CA PRO A 299 -0.63 -1.55 27.38
C PRO A 299 -0.26 -2.08 25.99
N ASP A 300 -0.62 -1.38 24.92
CA ASP A 300 -0.33 -1.82 23.55
C ASP A 300 1.08 -1.43 23.12
N PHE A 301 1.57 -0.28 23.57
CA PHE A 301 3.00 0.07 23.44
C PHE A 301 3.88 -1.00 24.08
N ALA A 302 3.50 -1.48 25.27
CA ALA A 302 4.23 -2.55 25.95
C ALA A 302 4.31 -3.83 25.10
N LYS A 303 3.25 -4.16 24.36
CA LYS A 303 3.23 -5.32 23.44
C LYS A 303 4.07 -5.09 22.18
N VAL A 304 4.06 -3.87 21.62
CA VAL A 304 4.92 -3.49 20.48
C VAL A 304 6.41 -3.60 20.84
N ARG A 305 6.78 -3.26 22.08
CA ARG A 305 8.17 -3.39 22.58
C ARG A 305 8.49 -4.75 23.19
N CYS A 306 7.51 -5.58 23.56
CA CYS A 306 7.81 -6.80 24.29
C CYS A 306 8.60 -7.78 23.42
N PHE A 307 9.63 -8.35 24.04
CA PHE A 307 10.12 -9.70 23.75
C PHE A 307 9.08 -10.65 24.35
N CYS A 308 8.82 -11.82 23.75
CA CYS A 308 7.93 -12.83 24.34
C CYS A 308 8.07 -12.83 25.85
N CYS A 309 7.01 -12.44 26.57
CA CYS A 309 6.96 -12.50 28.01
C CYS A 309 6.90 -13.97 28.39
N ASN A 310 8.06 -14.62 28.43
CA ASN A 310 8.32 -15.80 29.22
C ASN A 310 9.75 -15.65 29.74
N ALA A 311 9.84 -15.23 30.99
CA ALA A 311 10.87 -15.70 31.89
C ALA A 311 10.59 -17.17 32.23
#